data_AF-A0A2S9XU46-F1
#
_entry.id   AF-A0A2S9XU46-F1
#
_cell.length_a   1.000
_cell.length_b   1.000
_cell.length_c   1.000
_cell.angle_alpha   90.00
_cell.angle_beta   90.00
_cell.angle_gamma   90.00
#
_symmetry.space_group_name_H-M   'P 1'
#
loop_
_entity.id
_entity.type
_entity.pdbx_description
1 polymer ?
#
loop_
_entity_poly.entity_id
_entity_poly.type
_entity_poly.pdbx_seq_one_letter_code
_entity_poly.pdbx_strand_id
1 'polypeptide(L)'
;MAGNLKYQWGPKTFWERWDRRLSVGRQRLYVIWISGCLACSEQSEAGPQCINAILEGDGINFGLLGLDPEDICASSFEASESHVKWMSAAWGVESSPIRYALYESHDAGCWICSDTVSACGIDGRLGSTLIPHRHELSHAGRGPNCSSFIEEGWATLYSDANENAESVGTLRDAMLAIQEHGRLTGMYYPLAQRVVAFLLETRGLGTVHRMCSKPLGSEEELEVALLDELGLSIDQFQAELDAYPPWSVAQLRQDQACEGADAVVSQAAWTIELGCSAPGVEGRLGGEVSSHVLVEIAEFGQYAFDFNTSEPLQNLKVELRGCERDGLASIYYTTWIGSTGESNHLAPIFNDLTPGVYVLRFRLKDSSSLGPDVQIALSVAQWP
;
A
#
# COMPACT_ATOMS: atom_id res chain seq x y z
N MET A 1 17.46 -28.03 59.68
CA MET A 1 18.90 -28.20 59.42
C MET A 1 19.15 -27.62 58.03
N ALA A 2 19.42 -26.31 57.91
CA ALA A 2 20.72 -25.64 58.06
C ALA A 2 21.68 -25.93 56.88
N GLY A 3 22.08 -24.87 56.16
CA GLY A 3 23.19 -24.85 55.18
C GLY A 3 22.85 -24.09 53.88
N ASN A 4 22.71 -22.77 53.89
CA ASN A 4 23.75 -21.74 53.64
C ASN A 4 24.32 -21.68 52.20
N LEU A 5 23.92 -20.66 51.45
CA LEU A 5 24.80 -19.95 50.51
C LEU A 5 24.58 -18.44 50.64
N LYS A 6 25.69 -17.71 50.75
CA LYS A 6 25.82 -16.30 51.11
C LYS A 6 25.43 -15.37 49.95
N TYR A 7 24.72 -14.30 50.29
CA TYR A 7 24.61 -13.06 49.50
C TYR A 7 25.86 -12.18 49.68
N GLN A 8 26.25 -11.46 48.62
CA GLN A 8 26.86 -10.14 48.74
C GLN A 8 26.02 -9.14 47.93
N TRP A 9 25.66 -8.04 48.60
CA TRP A 9 24.85 -6.90 48.16
C TRP A 9 25.74 -5.87 47.47
N GLY A 10 25.40 -5.30 46.31
CA GLY A 10 24.48 -4.16 46.10
C GLY A 10 25.24 -3.02 45.36
N PRO A 11 24.62 -1.87 44.96
CA PRO A 11 23.25 -1.43 45.29
C PRO A 11 22.41 -0.85 44.11
N LYS A 12 21.07 -1.02 44.23
CA LYS A 12 19.97 -0.01 44.14
C LYS A 12 19.85 0.85 42.85
N THR A 13 18.69 0.99 42.19
CA THR A 13 17.27 0.85 42.56
C THR A 13 16.42 0.79 41.29
N PHE A 14 15.51 -0.18 41.18
CA PHE A 14 14.50 -0.27 40.14
C PHE A 14 13.16 -0.61 40.83
N TRP A 15 12.10 0.13 40.44
CA TRP A 15 10.68 0.01 40.79
C TRP A 15 10.18 0.44 42.16
N GLU A 16 9.32 1.47 42.16
CA GLU A 16 8.02 1.43 42.85
C GLU A 16 7.03 2.45 42.26
N ARG A 17 5.74 2.04 42.21
CA ARG A 17 4.54 2.64 41.57
C ARG A 17 4.53 2.40 40.06
N TRP A 18 3.57 1.67 39.50
CA TRP A 18 2.16 2.02 39.44
C TRP A 18 1.25 0.77 39.49
N ASP A 19 0.12 0.85 40.19
CA ASP A 19 -0.98 -0.12 40.14
C ASP A 19 -2.28 0.62 39.74
N ARG A 20 -2.97 0.07 38.73
CA ARG A 20 -4.39 0.21 38.30
C ARG A 20 -5.00 1.60 38.04
N ARG A 21 -5.41 1.82 36.77
CA ARG A 21 -6.83 1.72 36.30
C ARG A 21 -6.98 2.09 34.80
N LEU A 22 -7.64 1.20 34.04
CA LEU A 22 -8.51 1.43 32.86
C LEU A 22 -7.84 1.94 31.56
N SER A 23 -8.14 1.53 30.33
CA SER A 23 -8.88 0.41 29.71
C SER A 23 -8.80 0.64 28.19
N VAL A 24 -8.56 -0.42 27.40
CA VAL A 24 -8.74 -0.57 25.95
C VAL A 24 -7.89 0.32 25.02
N GLY A 25 -6.87 -0.31 24.45
CA GLY A 25 -6.06 0.14 23.32
C GLY A 25 -4.84 -0.77 23.26
N ARG A 26 -4.86 -1.81 22.41
CA ARG A 26 -3.68 -2.66 22.20
C ARG A 26 -2.66 -1.85 21.40
N GLN A 27 -1.93 -0.96 22.06
CA GLN A 27 -0.69 -0.43 21.48
C GLN A 27 0.36 -1.54 21.56
N ARG A 28 0.76 -2.08 20.40
CA ARG A 28 1.95 -2.93 20.32
C ARG A 28 3.16 -2.03 20.60
N LEU A 29 4.02 -2.45 21.53
CA LEU A 29 5.25 -1.74 21.85
C LEU A 29 6.24 -1.98 20.69
N TYR A 30 6.51 -0.96 19.88
CA TYR A 30 7.68 -0.96 19.02
C TYR A 30 8.92 -0.71 19.89
N VAL A 31 9.90 -1.62 19.82
CA VAL A 31 11.17 -1.44 20.54
C VAL A 31 12.05 -0.53 19.70
N ILE A 32 12.15 0.73 20.10
CA ILE A 32 13.04 1.71 19.46
C ILE A 32 14.45 1.51 20.01
N TRP A 33 15.38 1.02 19.17
CA TRP A 33 16.80 1.06 19.49
C TRP A 33 17.42 2.35 18.96
N ILE A 34 17.65 3.33 19.84
CA ILE A 34 18.53 4.46 19.55
C ILE A 34 19.97 4.01 19.82
N SER A 35 20.70 3.61 18.77
CA SER A 35 22.10 3.21 18.92
C SER A 35 22.98 4.45 19.07
N GLY A 36 23.38 4.76 20.30
CA GLY A 36 24.45 5.72 20.58
C GLY A 36 25.81 5.16 20.10
N CYS A 37 26.54 5.99 19.35
CA CYS A 37 27.89 5.73 18.84
C CYS A 37 28.84 5.12 19.89
N LEU A 38 29.43 3.96 19.60
CA LEU A 38 30.72 3.50 20.12
C LEU A 38 31.36 2.53 19.12
N ALA A 39 32.63 2.78 18.78
CA ALA A 39 33.40 2.18 17.70
C ALA A 39 34.05 0.81 18.03
N CYS A 40 34.55 0.18 16.94
CA CYS A 40 35.47 -0.97 16.77
C CYS A 40 34.79 -2.29 16.32
N SER A 41 35.20 -3.03 15.28
CA SER A 41 36.20 -2.87 14.21
C SER A 41 36.03 -4.00 13.16
N GLU A 42 36.34 -3.69 11.88
CA GLU A 42 36.83 -4.60 10.81
C GLU A 42 35.94 -5.76 10.29
N GLN A 43 35.08 -5.50 9.28
CA GLN A 43 35.37 -5.66 7.84
C GLN A 43 34.07 -5.54 7.00
N SER A 44 34.11 -4.59 6.06
CA SER A 44 33.26 -4.36 4.87
C SER A 44 31.74 -4.29 5.01
N GLU A 45 31.23 -3.08 5.22
CA GLU A 45 30.06 -2.50 4.52
C GLU A 45 30.07 -0.99 4.84
N ALA A 46 30.69 -0.18 3.97
CA ALA A 46 30.37 1.25 3.94
C ALA A 46 28.92 1.36 3.41
N GLY A 47 28.01 2.15 3.99
CA GLY A 47 28.25 3.35 4.78
C GLY A 47 27.44 3.43 6.09
N PRO A 48 28.10 3.76 7.22
CA PRO A 48 27.45 4.20 8.44
C PRO A 48 27.32 5.74 8.41
N GLN A 49 26.13 6.27 8.13
CA GLN A 49 25.75 7.65 8.49
C GLN A 49 24.27 8.04 8.28
N CYS A 50 23.44 7.19 7.68
CA CYS A 50 22.06 7.59 7.36
C CYS A 50 20.96 7.00 8.27
N ILE A 51 21.18 5.87 8.94
CA ILE A 51 20.11 5.21 9.70
C ILE A 51 19.93 5.93 11.04
N ASN A 52 18.79 6.62 11.19
CA ASN A 52 18.41 7.31 12.42
C ASN A 52 17.81 6.35 13.45
N ALA A 53 16.98 5.42 12.99
CA ALA A 53 16.31 4.45 13.85
C ALA A 53 15.98 3.16 13.09
N ILE A 54 15.87 2.06 13.84
CA ILE A 54 15.29 0.81 13.35
C ILE A 54 14.06 0.52 14.21
N LEU A 55 12.92 0.29 13.54
CA LEU A 55 11.70 -0.18 14.16
C LEU A 55 11.51 -1.66 13.79
N GLU A 56 11.55 -2.52 14.80
CA GLU A 56 11.32 -3.96 14.64
C GLU A 56 9.81 -4.24 14.61
N GLY A 57 9.37 -4.92 13.56
CA GLY A 57 8.01 -5.43 13.40
C GLY A 57 7.96 -6.97 13.45
N ASP A 58 6.74 -7.52 13.42
CA ASP A 58 6.49 -8.96 13.35
C ASP A 58 6.95 -9.55 11.99
N GLY A 59 6.83 -8.77 10.90
CA GLY A 59 7.19 -9.21 9.55
C GLY A 59 8.15 -8.29 8.79
N ILE A 60 8.28 -7.04 9.24
CA ILE A 60 9.09 -6.01 8.57
C ILE A 60 9.96 -5.29 9.60
N ASN A 61 11.24 -5.14 9.29
CA ASN A 61 12.15 -4.25 10.00
C ASN A 61 12.29 -2.96 9.20
N PHE A 62 11.83 -1.85 9.77
CA PHE A 62 11.88 -0.54 9.14
C PHE A 62 13.15 0.18 9.54
N GLY A 63 14.02 0.47 8.56
CA GLY A 63 15.13 1.40 8.73
C GLY A 63 14.67 2.79 8.34
N LEU A 64 14.79 3.76 9.25
CA LEU A 64 14.45 5.16 8.99
C LEU A 64 15.73 5.93 8.67
N LEU A 65 15.85 6.46 7.45
CA LEU A 65 17.05 7.13 6.97
C LEU A 65 16.79 8.61 6.72
N GLY A 66 17.33 9.48 7.58
CA GLY A 66 17.01 10.91 7.57
C GLY A 66 15.64 11.27 8.14
N LEU A 67 14.92 10.29 8.71
CA LEU A 67 13.56 10.45 9.20
C LEU A 67 13.47 10.28 10.71
N ASP A 68 12.59 11.05 11.35
CA ASP A 68 12.14 10.82 12.71
C ASP A 68 10.85 9.97 12.69
N PRO A 69 10.72 8.94 13.55
CA PRO A 69 9.51 8.10 13.59
C PRO A 69 8.22 8.90 13.80
N GLU A 70 8.30 10.03 14.52
CA GLU A 70 7.16 10.90 14.83
C GLU A 70 6.62 11.65 13.60
N ASP A 71 7.41 11.73 12.53
CA ASP A 71 7.00 12.33 11.26
C ASP A 71 6.19 11.37 10.38
N ILE A 72 6.09 10.09 10.76
CA ILE A 72 5.32 9.06 10.06
C ILE A 72 4.09 8.72 10.89
N CYS A 73 2.92 8.63 10.24
CA CYS A 73 1.72 8.18 10.96
C CYS A 73 1.90 6.75 11.46
N ALA A 74 1.59 6.47 12.72
CA ALA A 74 1.85 5.17 13.33
C ALA A 74 1.16 4.00 12.59
N SER A 75 -0.06 4.23 12.07
CA SER A 75 -0.81 3.21 11.33
C SER A 75 -0.13 2.79 10.01
N SER A 76 0.81 3.59 9.47
CA SER A 76 1.56 3.25 8.26
C SER A 76 2.38 1.97 8.41
N PHE A 77 2.94 1.74 9.61
CA PHE A 77 3.71 0.54 9.91
C PHE A 77 2.80 -0.68 9.99
N GLU A 78 1.68 -0.56 10.73
CA GLU A 78 0.68 -1.63 10.85
C GLU A 78 0.07 -2.00 9.49
N ALA A 79 -0.25 -1.00 8.67
CA ALA A 79 -0.75 -1.19 7.31
C ALA A 79 0.27 -1.93 6.42
N SER A 80 1.55 -1.56 6.52
CA SER A 80 2.63 -2.21 5.76
C SER A 80 2.77 -3.69 6.14
N GLU A 81 2.79 -4.00 7.44
CA GLU A 81 2.86 -5.38 7.93
C GLU A 81 1.64 -6.21 7.51
N SER A 82 0.47 -5.61 7.64
CA SER A 82 -0.78 -6.27 7.29
C SER A 82 -0.82 -6.57 5.78
N HIS A 83 -0.38 -5.64 4.93
CA HIS A 83 -0.29 -5.83 3.48
C HIS A 83 0.64 -6.98 3.12
N VAL A 84 1.86 -7.00 3.67
CA VAL A 84 2.82 -8.09 3.43
C VAL A 84 2.27 -9.43 3.87
N LYS A 85 1.70 -9.51 5.08
CA LYS A 85 1.12 -10.75 5.59
C LYS A 85 0.01 -11.26 4.68
N TRP A 86 -0.83 -10.35 4.21
CA TRP A 86 -1.91 -10.66 3.30
C TRP A 86 -1.39 -11.12 1.93
N MET A 87 -0.36 -10.46 1.39
CA MET A 87 0.35 -10.87 0.17
C MET A 87 0.95 -12.26 0.28
N SER A 88 1.68 -12.55 1.36
CA SER A 88 2.28 -13.86 1.59
C SER A 88 1.24 -14.95 1.72
N ALA A 89 0.14 -14.68 2.42
CA ALA A 89 -1.00 -15.60 2.49
C ALA A 89 -1.64 -15.82 1.11
N ALA A 90 -1.81 -14.75 0.31
CA ALA A 90 -2.37 -14.84 -1.03
C ALA A 90 -1.50 -15.67 -1.97
N TRP A 91 -0.17 -15.63 -1.81
CA TRP A 91 0.78 -16.42 -2.60
C TRP A 91 1.03 -17.83 -2.04
N GLY A 92 0.56 -18.11 -0.83
CA GLY A 92 0.81 -19.37 -0.14
C GLY A 92 2.27 -19.55 0.29
N VAL A 93 2.98 -18.45 0.57
CA VAL A 93 4.37 -18.46 1.04
C VAL A 93 4.44 -18.00 2.50
N GLU A 94 5.45 -18.49 3.22
CA GLU A 94 5.75 -17.96 4.55
C GLU A 94 6.48 -16.62 4.40
N SER A 95 5.99 -15.58 5.09
CA SER A 95 6.61 -14.27 5.05
C SER A 95 8.00 -14.35 5.69
N SER A 96 9.05 -14.11 4.90
CA SER A 96 10.39 -13.90 5.44
C SER A 96 10.50 -12.48 5.99
N PRO A 97 11.35 -12.22 7.00
CA PRO A 97 11.55 -10.87 7.51
C PRO A 97 12.03 -9.92 6.40
N ILE A 98 11.25 -8.88 6.13
CA ILE A 98 11.56 -7.87 5.11
C ILE A 98 12.39 -6.76 5.76
N ARG A 99 13.42 -6.30 5.06
CA ARG A 99 14.14 -5.07 5.43
C ARG A 99 13.60 -3.94 4.57
N TYR A 100 12.92 -2.98 5.20
CA TYR A 100 12.33 -1.85 4.50
C TYR A 100 13.03 -0.56 4.92
N ALA A 101 13.86 -0.02 4.03
CA ALA A 101 14.55 1.25 4.19
C ALA A 101 13.68 2.39 3.68
N LEU A 102 13.33 3.31 4.57
CA LEU A 102 12.57 4.52 4.28
C LEU A 102 13.51 5.72 4.23
N TYR A 103 13.39 6.51 3.17
CA TYR A 103 14.25 7.66 2.90
C TYR A 103 13.42 8.93 2.84
N GLU A 104 13.93 10.04 3.39
CA GLU A 104 13.26 11.34 3.25
C GLU A 104 13.14 11.79 1.78
N SER A 105 14.14 11.44 0.97
CA SER A 105 14.25 11.86 -0.42
C SER A 105 15.18 10.93 -1.21
N HIS A 106 15.05 10.99 -2.53
CA HIS A 106 15.94 10.34 -3.49
C HIS A 106 17.35 10.94 -3.52
N ASP A 107 17.53 12.16 -2.98
CA ASP A 107 18.82 12.85 -2.90
C ASP A 107 19.66 12.40 -1.67
N ALA A 108 19.11 11.54 -0.82
CA ALA A 108 19.85 10.97 0.30
C ALA A 108 21.10 10.22 -0.21
N GLY A 109 22.28 10.53 0.32
CA GLY A 109 23.56 9.96 -0.16
C GLY A 109 23.73 8.44 0.01
N CYS A 110 22.73 7.78 0.59
CA CYS A 110 22.62 6.34 0.82
C CYS A 110 21.38 5.73 0.12
N TRP A 111 20.72 6.50 -0.75
CA TRP A 111 19.66 6.03 -1.62
C TRP A 111 20.17 4.82 -2.42
N ILE A 112 19.48 3.69 -2.28
CA ILE A 112 19.91 2.44 -2.91
C ILE A 112 19.36 2.28 -4.32
N CYS A 113 18.30 3.00 -4.65
CA CYS A 113 17.67 2.89 -5.97
C CYS A 113 18.31 3.86 -6.97
N SER A 114 17.92 3.77 -8.24
CA SER A 114 18.33 4.79 -9.21
C SER A 114 17.68 6.14 -8.91
N ASP A 115 18.36 7.23 -9.24
CA ASP A 115 17.90 8.61 -8.99
C ASP A 115 16.55 8.97 -9.65
N THR A 116 16.07 8.13 -10.57
CA THR A 116 14.84 8.34 -11.36
C THR A 116 13.64 7.53 -10.87
N VAL A 117 13.77 6.73 -9.80
CA VAL A 117 12.66 5.93 -9.25
C VAL A 117 12.36 6.35 -7.81
N SER A 118 11.11 6.25 -7.39
CA SER A 118 10.67 6.53 -6.01
C SER A 118 10.85 5.35 -5.06
N ALA A 119 11.16 4.16 -5.59
CA ALA A 119 11.47 2.96 -4.84
C ALA A 119 12.10 1.85 -5.68
N CYS A 120 12.58 0.81 -5.00
CA CYS A 120 13.11 -0.41 -5.60
C CYS A 120 13.26 -1.54 -4.56
N GLY A 121 13.35 -2.78 -5.06
CA GLY A 121 13.86 -3.92 -4.30
C GLY A 121 15.27 -4.33 -4.77
N ILE A 122 16.25 -4.37 -3.86
CA ILE A 122 17.63 -4.80 -4.14
C ILE A 122 18.13 -5.69 -2.99
N ASP A 123 18.68 -6.87 -3.32
CA ASP A 123 19.29 -7.80 -2.37
C ASP A 123 18.44 -8.11 -1.11
N GLY A 124 17.14 -8.29 -1.31
CA GLY A 124 16.19 -8.57 -0.21
C GLY A 124 15.89 -7.36 0.69
N ARG A 125 16.20 -6.14 0.23
CA ARG A 125 15.88 -4.87 0.87
C ARG A 125 14.94 -4.08 -0.04
N LEU A 126 13.87 -3.52 0.53
CA LEU A 126 13.02 -2.54 -0.14
C LEU A 126 13.52 -1.13 0.24
N GLY A 127 13.66 -0.24 -0.73
CA GLY A 127 13.95 1.18 -0.51
C GLY A 127 12.79 2.03 -1.02
N SER A 128 12.29 3.00 -0.24
CA SER A 128 11.21 3.89 -0.69
C SER A 128 11.21 5.26 -0.02
N THR A 129 10.67 6.26 -0.72
CA THR A 129 10.32 7.58 -0.18
C THR A 129 8.83 7.72 0.14
N LEU A 130 8.10 6.60 0.29
CA LEU A 130 6.67 6.54 0.59
C LEU A 130 6.42 5.46 1.65
N ILE A 131 5.41 5.65 2.50
CA ILE A 131 4.91 4.62 3.42
C ILE A 131 3.40 4.76 3.67
N PRO A 132 2.63 3.65 3.67
CA PRO A 132 3.00 2.36 3.09
C PRO A 132 3.17 2.47 1.58
N HIS A 133 4.25 1.92 1.01
CA HIS A 133 4.37 1.83 -0.46
C HIS A 133 3.88 0.45 -0.91
N ARG A 134 2.56 0.32 -1.13
CA ARG A 134 1.92 -0.99 -1.35
C ARG A 134 2.42 -1.73 -2.59
N HIS A 135 2.83 -1.00 -3.63
CA HIS A 135 3.47 -1.58 -4.82
C HIS A 135 4.70 -2.41 -4.44
N GLU A 136 5.65 -1.79 -3.73
CA GLU A 136 6.91 -2.44 -3.35
C GLU A 136 6.73 -3.52 -2.29
N LEU A 137 5.81 -3.30 -1.35
CA LEU A 137 5.46 -4.32 -0.36
C LEU A 137 4.89 -5.58 -1.02
N SER A 138 4.23 -5.45 -2.17
CA SER A 138 3.70 -6.58 -2.94
C SER A 138 4.80 -7.43 -3.57
N HIS A 139 5.96 -6.85 -3.91
CA HIS A 139 7.13 -7.60 -4.37
C HIS A 139 7.67 -8.51 -3.27
N ALA A 140 7.78 -7.99 -2.05
CA ALA A 140 8.38 -8.72 -0.95
C ALA A 140 7.51 -9.87 -0.42
N GLY A 141 6.19 -9.80 -0.62
CA GLY A 141 5.25 -10.79 -0.11
C GLY A 141 5.21 -12.12 -0.88
N ARG A 142 5.76 -12.23 -2.10
CA ARG A 142 5.46 -13.34 -3.02
C ARG A 142 6.58 -14.36 -3.27
N GLY A 143 7.73 -14.22 -2.61
CA GLY A 143 8.86 -15.16 -2.75
C GLY A 143 9.64 -15.03 -4.07
N PRO A 144 10.77 -15.76 -4.22
CA PRO A 144 11.73 -15.52 -5.29
C PRO A 144 11.35 -16.16 -6.64
N ASN A 145 11.93 -15.62 -7.72
CA ASN A 145 11.93 -16.12 -9.10
C ASN A 145 10.65 -15.88 -9.89
N CYS A 146 10.52 -14.64 -10.38
CA CYS A 146 9.50 -14.34 -11.34
C CYS A 146 9.98 -13.44 -12.46
N SER A 147 9.35 -13.56 -13.61
CA SER A 147 9.50 -12.56 -14.65
C SER A 147 9.02 -11.18 -14.19
N SER A 148 9.79 -10.16 -14.55
CA SER A 148 9.48 -8.75 -14.28
C SER A 148 8.10 -8.35 -14.79
N PHE A 149 7.64 -8.92 -15.91
CA PHE A 149 6.32 -8.64 -16.44
C PHE A 149 5.20 -9.09 -15.49
N ILE A 150 5.22 -10.33 -15.00
CA ILE A 150 4.21 -10.82 -14.05
C ILE A 150 4.39 -10.18 -12.67
N GLU A 151 5.63 -9.91 -12.28
CA GLU A 151 5.99 -9.21 -11.03
C GLU A 151 5.38 -7.83 -10.93
N GLU A 152 5.68 -6.95 -11.88
CA GLU A 152 5.18 -5.59 -11.87
C GLU A 152 3.68 -5.57 -12.10
N GLY A 153 3.15 -6.49 -12.91
CA GLY A 153 1.70 -6.65 -13.04
C GLY A 153 1.02 -7.01 -11.72
N TRP A 154 1.61 -7.90 -10.92
CA TRP A 154 1.13 -8.24 -9.59
C TRP A 154 1.25 -7.07 -8.62
N ALA A 155 2.42 -6.43 -8.55
CA ALA A 155 2.63 -5.30 -7.64
C ALA A 155 1.73 -4.11 -7.94
N THR A 156 1.53 -3.79 -9.22
CA THR A 156 0.62 -2.71 -9.64
C THR A 156 -0.84 -3.10 -9.36
N LEU A 157 -1.20 -4.39 -9.46
CA LEU A 157 -2.55 -4.86 -9.11
C LEU A 157 -2.92 -4.58 -7.66
N TYR A 158 -1.95 -4.68 -6.75
CA TYR A 158 -2.14 -4.48 -5.31
C TYR A 158 -1.44 -3.24 -4.76
N SER A 159 -1.13 -2.28 -5.64
CA SER A 159 -0.60 -0.99 -5.23
C SER A 159 -1.70 -0.10 -4.66
N ASP A 160 -1.34 1.13 -4.31
CA ASP A 160 -2.32 2.11 -3.87
C ASP A 160 -3.30 2.42 -5.02
N ALA A 161 -4.60 2.29 -4.73
CA ALA A 161 -5.72 2.46 -5.66
C ALA A 161 -5.67 3.71 -6.56
N ASN A 162 -4.88 4.71 -6.17
CA ASN A 162 -4.78 6.01 -6.79
C ASN A 162 -3.73 6.10 -7.90
N GLU A 163 -2.95 5.05 -8.14
CA GLU A 163 -1.85 5.00 -9.13
C GLU A 163 -2.23 4.30 -10.44
N ASN A 164 -3.49 3.88 -10.53
CA ASN A 164 -4.03 3.09 -11.62
C ASN A 164 -4.21 3.93 -12.90
N ALA A 165 -3.34 3.72 -13.89
CA ALA A 165 -3.38 4.39 -15.20
C ALA A 165 -3.98 3.49 -16.29
N GLU A 166 -4.42 4.05 -17.41
CA GLU A 166 -4.86 3.23 -18.54
C GLU A 166 -3.69 2.43 -19.16
N SER A 167 -3.95 1.19 -19.58
CA SER A 167 -2.97 0.38 -20.31
C SER A 167 -2.68 0.96 -21.68
N VAL A 168 -1.40 1.09 -22.02
CA VAL A 168 -0.93 1.52 -23.34
C VAL A 168 -0.08 0.42 -24.00
N GLY A 169 -0.06 0.42 -25.33
CA GLY A 169 0.73 -0.51 -26.14
C GLY A 169 0.18 -1.94 -26.19
N THR A 170 0.97 -2.83 -26.78
CA THR A 170 0.69 -4.26 -26.95
C THR A 170 1.67 -5.11 -26.15
N LEU A 171 1.38 -6.42 -26.04
CA LEU A 171 2.31 -7.37 -25.41
C LEU A 171 3.70 -7.38 -26.08
N ARG A 172 3.74 -7.21 -27.41
CA ARG A 172 5.01 -7.12 -28.16
C ARG A 172 5.79 -5.88 -27.80
N ASP A 173 5.12 -4.73 -27.68
CA ASP A 173 5.77 -3.48 -27.28
C ASP A 173 6.40 -3.59 -25.88
N ALA A 174 5.71 -4.27 -24.96
CA ALA A 174 6.23 -4.54 -23.62
C ALA A 174 7.44 -5.50 -23.63
N MET A 175 7.39 -6.57 -24.44
CA MET A 175 8.53 -7.51 -24.55
C MET A 175 9.75 -6.85 -25.20
N LEU A 176 9.56 -6.02 -26.22
CA LEU A 176 10.63 -5.22 -26.81
C LEU A 176 11.27 -4.29 -25.77
N ALA A 177 10.47 -3.63 -24.94
CA ALA A 177 11.00 -2.78 -23.87
C ALA A 177 11.82 -3.57 -22.84
N ILE A 178 11.39 -4.78 -22.47
CA ILE A 178 12.19 -5.65 -21.58
C ILE A 178 13.49 -6.06 -22.26
N GLN A 179 13.46 -6.43 -23.55
CA GLN A 179 14.65 -6.83 -24.29
C GLN A 179 15.66 -5.68 -24.42
N GLU A 180 15.19 -4.45 -24.65
CA GLU A 180 16.04 -3.27 -24.82
C GLU A 180 16.60 -2.75 -23.48
N HIS A 181 15.83 -2.81 -22.40
CA HIS A 181 16.19 -2.20 -21.12
C HIS A 181 16.56 -3.19 -20.01
N GLY A 182 16.39 -4.49 -20.25
CA GLY A 182 16.56 -5.55 -19.25
C GLY A 182 15.47 -5.57 -18.15
N ARG A 183 14.43 -4.74 -18.28
CA ARG A 183 13.34 -4.58 -17.30
C ARG A 183 12.07 -4.04 -17.96
N LEU A 184 10.92 -4.28 -17.34
CA LEU A 184 9.68 -3.64 -17.77
C LEU A 184 9.76 -2.14 -17.45
N THR A 185 9.37 -1.29 -18.40
CA THR A 185 9.29 0.15 -18.16
C THR A 185 7.94 0.50 -17.55
N GLY A 186 7.90 1.52 -16.68
CA GLY A 186 6.70 1.89 -15.91
C GLY A 186 5.46 2.16 -16.76
N MET A 187 5.62 2.62 -18.00
CA MET A 187 4.49 2.84 -18.92
C MET A 187 3.71 1.56 -19.25
N TYR A 188 4.33 0.39 -19.15
CA TYR A 188 3.68 -0.91 -19.41
C TYR A 188 3.17 -1.59 -18.14
N TYR A 189 3.36 -1.01 -16.95
CA TYR A 189 2.86 -1.58 -15.70
C TYR A 189 1.34 -1.77 -15.72
N PRO A 190 0.53 -0.82 -16.22
CA PRO A 190 -0.91 -1.04 -16.34
C PRO A 190 -1.30 -2.15 -17.33
N LEU A 191 -0.51 -2.39 -18.38
CA LEU A 191 -0.72 -3.53 -19.28
C LEU A 191 -0.41 -4.86 -18.56
N ALA A 192 0.72 -4.93 -17.86
CA ALA A 192 1.10 -6.09 -17.07
C ALA A 192 0.06 -6.40 -15.99
N GLN A 193 -0.45 -5.38 -15.32
CA GLN A 193 -1.54 -5.49 -14.35
C GLN A 193 -2.79 -6.09 -14.97
N ARG A 194 -3.20 -5.58 -16.15
CA ARG A 194 -4.35 -6.11 -16.89
C ARG A 194 -4.17 -7.59 -17.25
N VAL A 195 -2.96 -8.00 -17.62
CA VAL A 195 -2.65 -9.41 -17.89
C VAL A 195 -2.78 -10.27 -16.65
N VAL A 196 -2.18 -9.86 -15.53
CA VAL A 196 -2.27 -10.61 -14.25
C VAL A 196 -3.72 -10.73 -13.80
N ALA A 197 -4.46 -9.62 -13.83
CA ALA A 197 -5.89 -9.56 -13.63
C ALA A 197 -6.67 -10.59 -14.48
N PHE A 198 -6.49 -10.53 -15.80
CA PHE A 198 -7.13 -11.43 -16.74
C PHE A 198 -6.84 -12.89 -16.41
N LEU A 199 -5.57 -13.23 -16.17
CA LEU A 199 -5.15 -14.59 -15.82
C LEU A 199 -5.77 -15.06 -14.50
N LEU A 200 -5.82 -14.20 -13.48
CA LEU A 200 -6.44 -14.55 -12.20
C LEU A 200 -7.92 -14.86 -12.36
N GLU A 201 -8.67 -14.00 -13.04
CA GLU A 201 -10.13 -14.16 -13.17
C GLU A 201 -10.52 -15.33 -14.06
N THR A 202 -9.83 -15.48 -15.19
CA THR A 202 -10.24 -16.46 -16.21
C THR A 202 -9.56 -17.81 -16.01
N ARG A 203 -8.34 -17.85 -15.46
CA ARG A 203 -7.51 -19.06 -15.35
C ARG A 203 -7.04 -19.38 -13.92
N GLY A 204 -7.33 -18.53 -12.94
CA GLY A 204 -6.99 -18.72 -11.53
C GLY A 204 -5.53 -18.44 -11.17
N LEU A 205 -5.29 -18.27 -9.86
CA LEU A 205 -3.98 -17.96 -9.26
C LEU A 205 -2.87 -18.95 -9.65
N GLY A 206 -3.18 -20.23 -9.77
CA GLY A 206 -2.20 -21.24 -10.16
C GLY A 206 -1.58 -20.97 -11.53
N THR A 207 -2.32 -20.36 -12.46
CA THR A 207 -1.81 -19.97 -13.78
C THR A 207 -0.87 -18.78 -13.68
N VAL A 208 -1.17 -17.80 -12.83
CA VAL A 208 -0.25 -16.69 -12.55
C VAL A 208 1.05 -17.20 -11.95
N HIS A 209 1.01 -18.15 -11.02
CA HIS A 209 2.22 -18.75 -10.44
C HIS A 209 3.10 -19.46 -11.50
N ARG A 210 2.48 -20.15 -12.46
CA ARG A 210 3.23 -20.83 -13.54
C ARG A 210 3.78 -19.84 -14.56
N MET A 211 3.00 -18.86 -15.00
CA MET A 211 3.48 -17.77 -15.87
C MET A 211 4.60 -16.98 -15.22
N CYS A 212 4.51 -16.76 -13.90
CA CYS A 212 5.52 -16.08 -13.13
C CYS A 212 6.89 -16.75 -13.26
N SER A 213 6.94 -18.07 -13.23
CA SER A 213 8.19 -18.84 -13.29
C SER A 213 8.73 -19.03 -14.72
N LYS A 214 8.07 -18.47 -15.75
CA LYS A 214 8.57 -18.48 -17.13
C LYS A 214 9.57 -17.34 -17.38
N PRO A 215 10.55 -17.54 -18.28
CA PRO A 215 11.29 -16.43 -18.84
C PRO A 215 10.34 -15.61 -19.74
N LEU A 216 10.25 -14.30 -19.50
CA LEU A 216 9.45 -13.36 -20.31
C LEU A 216 10.31 -12.13 -20.65
N GLY A 217 11.45 -12.36 -21.30
CA GLY A 217 12.45 -11.37 -21.68
C GLY A 217 12.42 -10.98 -23.16
N SER A 218 11.68 -11.69 -24.01
CA SER A 218 11.50 -11.38 -25.43
C SER A 218 10.14 -11.85 -25.96
N GLU A 219 9.82 -11.47 -27.20
CA GLU A 219 8.62 -11.96 -27.88
C GLU A 219 8.61 -13.48 -28.03
N GLU A 220 9.75 -14.09 -28.38
CA GLU A 220 9.86 -15.54 -28.53
C GLU A 220 9.64 -16.27 -27.20
N GLU A 221 10.18 -15.73 -26.10
CA GLU A 221 9.99 -16.30 -24.77
C GLU A 221 8.52 -16.18 -24.32
N LEU A 222 7.86 -15.06 -24.62
CA LEU A 222 6.43 -14.89 -24.37
C LEU A 222 5.58 -15.88 -25.18
N GLU A 223 5.86 -16.05 -26.47
CA GLU A 223 5.13 -17.01 -27.33
C GLU A 223 5.24 -18.43 -26.78
N VAL A 224 6.46 -18.85 -26.41
CA VAL A 224 6.69 -20.18 -25.81
C VAL A 224 5.93 -20.32 -24.49
N ALA A 225 5.96 -19.30 -23.62
CA ALA A 225 5.28 -19.34 -22.34
C ALA A 225 3.75 -19.44 -22.49
N LEU A 226 3.15 -18.66 -23.40
CA LEU A 226 1.72 -18.68 -23.67
C LEU A 226 1.26 -20.01 -24.30
N LEU A 227 2.04 -20.56 -25.22
CA LEU A 227 1.74 -21.85 -25.83
C LEU A 227 1.83 -23.00 -24.82
N ASP A 228 2.83 -22.99 -23.94
CA ASP A 228 3.02 -24.03 -22.92
C ASP A 228 1.94 -23.98 -21.83
N GLU A 229 1.61 -22.78 -21.33
CA GLU A 229 0.70 -22.63 -20.20
C GLU A 229 -0.77 -22.55 -20.59
N LEU A 230 -1.07 -21.99 -21.77
CA LEU A 230 -2.43 -21.67 -22.20
C LEU A 230 -2.80 -22.33 -23.53
N GLY A 231 -1.83 -22.82 -24.31
CA GLY A 231 -2.08 -23.32 -25.66
C GLY A 231 -2.47 -22.22 -26.65
N LEU A 232 -2.08 -20.97 -26.39
CA LEU A 232 -2.42 -19.80 -27.20
C LEU A 232 -1.17 -19.16 -27.79
N SER A 233 -1.26 -18.69 -29.04
CA SER A 233 -0.26 -17.76 -29.57
C SER A 233 -0.43 -16.37 -28.95
N ILE A 234 0.58 -15.49 -29.09
CA ILE A 234 0.50 -14.09 -28.66
C ILE A 234 -0.72 -13.40 -29.28
N ASP A 235 -1.01 -13.63 -30.56
CA ASP A 235 -2.15 -12.98 -31.23
C ASP A 235 -3.50 -13.44 -30.67
N GLN A 236 -3.63 -14.73 -30.37
CA GLN A 236 -4.85 -15.27 -29.77
C GLN A 236 -5.04 -14.73 -28.35
N PHE A 237 -3.97 -14.71 -27.55
CA PHE A 237 -4.02 -14.19 -26.20
C PHE A 237 -4.29 -12.67 -26.18
N GLN A 238 -3.67 -11.90 -27.07
CA GLN A 238 -3.94 -10.47 -27.22
C GLN A 238 -5.40 -10.23 -27.61
N ALA A 239 -5.97 -11.02 -28.54
CA ALA A 239 -7.37 -10.91 -28.91
C ALA A 239 -8.32 -11.22 -27.73
N GLU A 240 -8.00 -12.21 -26.90
CA GLU A 240 -8.75 -12.47 -25.66
C GLU A 240 -8.63 -11.31 -24.67
N LEU A 241 -7.42 -10.73 -24.52
CA LEU A 241 -7.17 -9.60 -23.64
C LEU A 241 -7.89 -8.33 -24.11
N ASP A 242 -7.97 -8.10 -25.42
CA ASP A 242 -8.68 -6.96 -26.02
C ASP A 242 -10.20 -7.09 -25.87
N ALA A 243 -10.71 -8.33 -25.91
CA ALA A 243 -12.11 -8.65 -25.66
C ALA A 243 -12.47 -8.63 -24.16
N TYR A 244 -11.48 -8.84 -23.28
CA TYR A 244 -11.66 -8.71 -21.84
C TYR A 244 -12.00 -7.25 -21.49
N PRO A 245 -13.03 -7.01 -20.65
CA PRO A 245 -13.56 -5.67 -20.43
C PRO A 245 -12.48 -4.62 -20.09
N PRO A 246 -12.43 -3.48 -20.82
CA PRO A 246 -11.46 -2.42 -20.56
C PRO A 246 -11.94 -1.57 -19.38
N TRP A 247 -11.95 -2.11 -18.16
CA TRP A 247 -12.46 -1.41 -16.96
C TRP A 247 -11.29 -0.89 -16.11
N SER A 248 -10.33 -0.29 -16.80
CA SER A 248 -9.14 0.45 -16.35
C SER A 248 -8.79 0.33 -14.87
N VAL A 249 -8.17 -0.79 -14.46
CA VAL A 249 -7.16 -0.80 -13.38
C VAL A 249 -7.70 -0.56 -11.95
N ALA A 250 -8.91 -0.02 -11.80
CA ALA A 250 -9.53 0.39 -10.55
C ALA A 250 -10.27 -0.74 -9.81
N GLN A 251 -10.39 -1.90 -10.45
CA GLN A 251 -11.34 -2.90 -9.99
C GLN A 251 -10.71 -4.05 -9.22
N LEU A 252 -9.45 -4.40 -9.44
CA LEU A 252 -9.06 -5.78 -9.20
C LEU A 252 -8.28 -5.96 -7.89
N ARG A 253 -9.04 -6.44 -6.91
CA ARG A 253 -8.69 -7.15 -5.66
C ARG A 253 -8.03 -6.36 -4.52
N GLN A 254 -8.74 -6.46 -3.38
CA GLN A 254 -8.31 -6.31 -1.99
C GLN A 254 -7.64 -5.00 -1.58
N ASP A 255 -8.47 -4.09 -1.10
CA ASP A 255 -8.13 -3.43 0.15
C ASP A 255 -8.62 -4.32 1.31
N GLN A 256 -7.78 -4.48 2.33
CA GLN A 256 -8.18 -5.00 3.63
C GLN A 256 -9.33 -4.21 4.24
N ALA A 257 -9.52 -2.95 3.84
CA ALA A 257 -10.61 -2.11 4.32
C ALA A 257 -12.00 -2.74 4.13
N CYS A 258 -12.25 -3.52 3.05
CA CYS A 258 -13.53 -4.24 2.89
C CYS A 258 -13.64 -5.52 3.74
N GLU A 259 -12.53 -6.00 4.32
CA GLU A 259 -12.48 -7.23 5.12
C GLU A 259 -12.72 -6.96 6.62
N GLY A 260 -12.65 -5.69 7.04
CA GLY A 260 -12.96 -5.22 8.39
C GLY A 260 -14.44 -4.86 8.63
N ALA A 261 -15.37 -5.64 8.06
CA ALA A 261 -16.82 -5.36 8.03
C ALA A 261 -17.54 -5.26 9.39
N ASP A 262 -16.83 -5.38 10.51
CA ASP A 262 -17.41 -5.27 11.86
C ASP A 262 -17.61 -3.81 12.34
N ALA A 263 -17.23 -2.81 11.52
CA ALA A 263 -17.37 -1.39 11.81
C ALA A 263 -18.14 -0.61 10.72
N VAL A 264 -19.16 -1.23 10.10
CA VAL A 264 -20.02 -0.51 9.15
C VAL A 264 -20.80 0.57 9.88
N VAL A 265 -20.50 1.83 9.56
CA VAL A 265 -21.18 2.99 10.14
C VAL A 265 -22.22 3.49 9.15
N SER A 266 -23.47 3.09 9.36
CA SER A 266 -24.63 3.71 8.70
C SER A 266 -24.98 5.00 9.44
N GLN A 267 -24.55 6.15 8.90
CA GLN A 267 -24.83 7.47 9.48
C GLN A 267 -25.16 8.48 8.37
N ALA A 268 -26.00 9.47 8.69
CA ALA A 268 -26.30 10.58 7.78
C ALA A 268 -25.11 11.55 7.62
N ALA A 269 -24.14 11.47 8.53
CA ALA A 269 -22.90 12.23 8.50
C ALA A 269 -21.76 11.42 9.13
N TRP A 270 -20.54 11.66 8.68
CA TRP A 270 -19.31 11.06 9.17
C TRP A 270 -18.31 12.15 9.51
N THR A 271 -17.38 11.85 10.40
CA THR A 271 -16.20 12.67 10.63
C THR A 271 -14.98 11.81 10.34
N ILE A 272 -14.19 12.22 9.37
CA ILE A 272 -12.93 11.58 9.01
C ILE A 272 -11.80 12.43 9.54
N GLU A 273 -10.94 11.83 10.35
CA GLU A 273 -9.72 12.45 10.82
C GLU A 273 -8.57 12.13 9.85
N LEU A 274 -7.77 13.14 9.51
CA LEU A 274 -6.59 13.02 8.64
C LEU A 274 -5.27 13.30 9.37
N GLY A 275 -5.33 13.61 10.68
CA GLY A 275 -4.15 13.78 11.51
C GLY A 275 -3.52 12.44 11.89
N CYS A 276 -2.19 12.35 11.93
CA CYS A 276 -1.49 11.11 12.30
C CYS A 276 -1.77 10.60 13.73
N SER A 277 -2.37 11.44 14.59
CA SER A 277 -2.83 11.04 15.94
C SER A 277 -4.05 10.13 15.88
N ALA A 278 -4.81 10.17 14.78
CA ALA A 278 -6.02 9.40 14.60
C ALA A 278 -5.72 7.95 14.18
N PRO A 279 -6.42 6.95 14.75
CA PRO A 279 -6.28 5.57 14.33
C PRO A 279 -6.63 5.36 12.85
N GLY A 280 -5.84 4.55 12.14
CA GLY A 280 -6.09 4.20 10.74
C GLY A 280 -5.65 5.25 9.73
N VAL A 281 -5.12 6.40 10.17
CA VAL A 281 -4.46 7.36 9.28
C VAL A 281 -3.07 6.85 8.94
N GLU A 282 -2.79 6.76 7.64
CA GLU A 282 -1.55 6.30 7.05
C GLU A 282 -0.84 7.45 6.32
N GLY A 283 0.47 7.36 6.16
CA GLY A 283 1.29 8.30 5.39
C GLY A 283 2.33 9.10 6.19
N ARG A 284 2.54 10.31 5.69
CA ARG A 284 3.43 11.43 6.05
C ARG A 284 4.91 11.29 5.67
N LEU A 285 5.30 10.18 5.05
CA LEU A 285 6.48 10.12 4.17
C LEU A 285 6.08 10.39 2.72
N GLY A 286 6.80 11.28 2.02
CA GLY A 286 6.43 11.75 0.68
C GLY A 286 5.34 12.84 0.67
N GLY A 287 4.97 13.35 1.85
CA GLY A 287 4.04 14.47 2.00
C GLY A 287 2.57 14.12 1.87
N GLU A 288 2.22 12.83 1.87
CA GLU A 288 0.84 12.39 1.68
C GLU A 288 0.25 11.78 2.93
N VAL A 289 -1.02 12.04 3.21
CA VAL A 289 -1.78 11.32 4.24
C VAL A 289 -3.04 10.72 3.65
N SER A 290 -3.46 9.59 4.20
CA SER A 290 -4.71 8.94 3.80
C SER A 290 -5.44 8.33 4.98
N SER A 291 -6.75 8.29 4.86
CA SER A 291 -7.67 7.67 5.82
C SER A 291 -8.82 7.03 5.05
N HIS A 292 -9.42 5.99 5.61
CA HIS A 292 -10.56 5.33 5.00
C HIS A 292 -11.60 4.93 6.04
N VAL A 293 -12.85 4.88 5.60
CA VAL A 293 -13.98 4.45 6.42
C VAL A 293 -14.90 3.55 5.60
N LEU A 294 -15.56 2.60 6.27
CA LEU A 294 -16.64 1.81 5.67
C LEU A 294 -17.96 2.54 5.88
N VAL A 295 -18.67 2.77 4.78
CA VAL A 295 -19.98 3.44 4.77
C VAL A 295 -21.03 2.52 4.16
N GLU A 296 -22.26 2.61 4.67
CA GLU A 296 -23.42 1.97 4.07
C GLU A 296 -24.25 3.02 3.34
N ILE A 297 -24.48 2.77 2.04
CA ILE A 297 -25.41 3.55 1.23
C ILE A 297 -26.73 2.79 1.21
N ALA A 298 -27.79 3.42 1.73
CA ALA A 298 -29.08 2.76 1.91
C ALA A 298 -30.03 2.89 0.70
N GLU A 299 -29.90 3.96 -0.08
CA GLU A 299 -30.82 4.31 -1.16
C GLU A 299 -30.08 4.53 -2.47
N PHE A 300 -30.76 4.27 -3.59
CA PHE A 300 -30.22 4.63 -4.89
C PHE A 300 -30.33 6.14 -5.10
N GLY A 301 -29.27 6.81 -5.57
CA GLY A 301 -29.38 8.22 -5.90
C GLY A 301 -28.06 8.95 -6.15
N GLN A 302 -28.15 10.28 -6.20
CA GLN A 302 -27.00 11.17 -6.27
C GLN A 302 -26.58 11.59 -4.87
N TYR A 303 -25.28 11.49 -4.62
CA TYR A 303 -24.69 11.83 -3.33
C TYR A 303 -23.69 12.96 -3.53
N ALA A 304 -24.02 14.11 -2.95
CA ALA A 304 -23.06 15.18 -2.73
C ALA A 304 -22.58 15.08 -1.28
N PHE A 305 -21.30 15.41 -1.07
CA PHE A 305 -20.78 15.52 0.28
C PHE A 305 -20.62 16.96 0.68
N ASP A 306 -21.16 17.26 1.85
CA ASP A 306 -20.87 18.51 2.54
C ASP A 306 -19.54 18.41 3.28
N PHE A 307 -18.50 19.05 2.75
CA PHE A 307 -17.21 19.14 3.41
C PHE A 307 -17.20 20.30 4.39
N ASN A 308 -17.19 19.98 5.68
CA ASN A 308 -16.95 20.96 6.73
C ASN A 308 -15.56 20.73 7.33
N THR A 309 -14.60 21.56 6.89
CA THR A 309 -13.20 21.52 7.33
C THR A 309 -12.81 22.82 8.04
N SER A 310 -11.93 22.73 9.04
CA SER A 310 -11.43 23.90 9.77
C SER A 310 -10.59 24.85 8.90
N GLU A 311 -9.99 24.31 7.83
CA GLU A 311 -9.23 25.04 6.81
C GLU A 311 -9.47 24.43 5.43
N PRO A 312 -9.40 25.21 4.32
CA PRO A 312 -9.56 24.66 2.98
C PRO A 312 -8.41 23.74 2.59
N LEU A 313 -8.72 22.49 2.26
CA LEU A 313 -7.77 21.51 1.74
C LEU A 313 -7.69 21.62 0.21
N GLN A 314 -6.50 21.45 -0.36
CA GLN A 314 -6.26 21.45 -1.81
C GLN A 314 -5.78 20.07 -2.25
N ASN A 315 -6.12 19.65 -3.48
CA ASN A 315 -5.74 18.34 -4.01
C ASN A 315 -6.22 17.17 -3.13
N LEU A 316 -7.40 17.32 -2.52
CA LEU A 316 -8.06 16.23 -1.82
C LEU A 316 -8.61 15.28 -2.87
N LYS A 317 -8.14 14.04 -2.84
CA LYS A 317 -8.70 12.94 -3.61
C LYS A 317 -9.64 12.13 -2.72
N VAL A 318 -10.88 11.97 -3.16
CA VAL A 318 -11.88 11.12 -2.52
C VAL A 318 -12.17 9.96 -3.45
N GLU A 319 -12.04 8.75 -2.96
CA GLU A 319 -12.37 7.52 -3.65
C GLU A 319 -13.55 6.86 -2.96
N LEU A 320 -14.50 6.35 -3.75
CA LEU A 320 -15.55 5.48 -3.25
C LEU A 320 -15.55 4.18 -4.03
N ARG A 321 -15.48 3.06 -3.31
CA ARG A 321 -15.36 1.72 -3.88
C ARG A 321 -16.35 0.77 -3.21
N GLY A 322 -17.15 0.07 -4.00
CA GLY A 322 -18.08 -0.94 -3.49
C GLY A 322 -17.34 -2.17 -2.95
N CYS A 323 -17.76 -2.69 -1.80
CA CYS A 323 -17.24 -3.94 -1.26
C CYS A 323 -17.85 -5.18 -1.91
N GLU A 324 -19.02 -5.04 -2.57
CA GLU A 324 -19.55 -6.09 -3.44
C GLU A 324 -18.71 -6.21 -4.72
N ARG A 325 -18.56 -7.45 -5.19
CA ARG A 325 -17.62 -7.80 -6.27
C ARG A 325 -18.27 -8.65 -7.35
N ASP A 326 -17.84 -8.45 -8.59
CA ASP A 326 -18.01 -9.39 -9.71
C ASP A 326 -16.63 -9.87 -10.14
N GLY A 327 -16.33 -11.16 -9.99
CA GLY A 327 -14.96 -11.67 -10.09
C GLY A 327 -14.03 -11.04 -9.04
N LEU A 328 -12.92 -10.45 -9.49
CA LEU A 328 -12.02 -9.68 -8.63
C LEU A 328 -12.38 -8.19 -8.59
N ALA A 329 -13.35 -7.77 -9.41
CA ALA A 329 -13.72 -6.37 -9.61
C ALA A 329 -14.69 -5.88 -8.55
N SER A 330 -14.44 -4.70 -7.98
CA SER A 330 -15.50 -3.99 -7.27
C SER A 330 -16.60 -3.58 -8.25
N ILE A 331 -17.87 -3.87 -7.96
CA ILE A 331 -18.98 -3.56 -8.88
C ILE A 331 -19.17 -2.05 -9.09
N TYR A 332 -18.59 -1.24 -8.19
CA TYR A 332 -18.63 0.21 -8.25
C TYR A 332 -17.30 0.81 -7.82
N TYR A 333 -16.83 1.78 -8.58
CA TYR A 333 -15.65 2.59 -8.27
C TYR A 333 -15.82 3.98 -8.88
N THR A 334 -15.40 4.99 -8.14
CA THR A 334 -15.37 6.37 -8.61
C THR A 334 -14.38 7.18 -7.78
N THR A 335 -13.87 8.26 -8.37
CA THR A 335 -12.98 9.18 -7.67
C THR A 335 -13.34 10.62 -8.00
N TRP A 336 -13.08 11.49 -7.04
CA TRP A 336 -13.16 12.92 -7.15
C TRP A 336 -11.86 13.54 -6.68
N ILE A 337 -11.44 14.62 -7.34
CA ILE A 337 -10.26 15.39 -6.96
C ILE A 337 -10.65 16.86 -6.94
N GLY A 338 -10.38 17.55 -5.83
CA GLY A 338 -10.71 18.97 -5.73
C GLY A 338 -10.20 19.61 -4.45
N SER A 339 -10.90 20.67 -4.03
CA SER A 339 -10.63 21.41 -2.81
C SER A 339 -11.87 21.54 -1.94
N THR A 340 -11.70 21.65 -0.63
CA THR A 340 -12.81 21.76 0.34
C THR A 340 -13.24 23.20 0.63
N GLY A 341 -12.84 24.17 -0.21
CA GLY A 341 -13.22 25.57 -0.03
C GLY A 341 -14.72 25.84 -0.24
N GLU A 342 -15.20 27.02 0.18
CA GLU A 342 -16.63 27.41 0.14
C GLU A 342 -17.31 27.21 -1.23
N SER A 343 -16.58 27.26 -2.34
CA SER A 343 -17.16 27.03 -3.68
C SER A 343 -17.48 25.57 -3.99
N ASN A 344 -16.93 24.61 -3.22
CA ASN A 344 -16.93 23.18 -3.55
C ASN A 344 -17.56 22.28 -2.47
N HIS A 345 -18.05 22.86 -1.38
CA HIS A 345 -18.64 22.12 -0.26
C HIS A 345 -19.95 21.39 -0.60
N LEU A 346 -20.54 21.53 -1.79
CA LEU A 346 -21.76 20.78 -2.19
C LEU A 346 -21.68 20.25 -3.63
N ALA A 347 -20.48 20.02 -4.15
CA ALA A 347 -20.34 19.44 -5.48
C ALA A 347 -20.92 18.01 -5.47
N PRO A 348 -21.77 17.62 -6.44
CA PRO A 348 -22.14 16.22 -6.61
C PRO A 348 -20.88 15.44 -6.93
N ILE A 349 -20.52 14.53 -6.02
CA ILE A 349 -19.26 13.79 -6.11
C ILE A 349 -19.53 12.47 -6.84
N PHE A 350 -20.65 11.81 -6.52
CA PHE A 350 -20.99 10.50 -7.05
C PHE A 350 -22.43 10.47 -7.59
N ASN A 351 -22.54 10.10 -8.86
CA ASN A 351 -23.82 9.90 -9.53
C ASN A 351 -24.22 8.42 -9.47
N ASP A 352 -25.53 8.17 -9.39
CA ASP A 352 -26.14 6.84 -9.53
C ASP A 352 -25.58 5.76 -8.59
N LEU A 353 -25.31 6.13 -7.33
CA LEU A 353 -24.88 5.18 -6.31
C LEU A 353 -26.00 4.19 -6.02
N THR A 354 -25.68 2.90 -6.04
CA THR A 354 -26.58 1.82 -5.61
C THR A 354 -26.49 1.59 -4.11
N PRO A 355 -27.52 1.01 -3.48
CA PRO A 355 -27.41 0.56 -2.10
C PRO A 355 -26.30 -0.49 -1.93
N GLY A 356 -25.55 -0.41 -0.83
CA GLY A 356 -24.44 -1.33 -0.56
C GLY A 356 -23.44 -0.82 0.47
N VAL A 357 -22.41 -1.60 0.72
CA VAL A 357 -21.27 -1.22 1.58
C VAL A 357 -20.11 -0.77 0.71
N TYR A 358 -19.51 0.36 1.09
CA TYR A 358 -18.44 0.99 0.33
C TYR A 358 -17.27 1.36 1.25
N VAL A 359 -16.05 1.30 0.71
CA VAL A 359 -14.89 1.97 1.28
C VAL A 359 -14.85 3.38 0.71
N LEU A 360 -14.91 4.37 1.59
CA LEU A 360 -14.68 5.77 1.28
C LEU A 360 -13.29 6.15 1.75
N ARG A 361 -12.39 6.47 0.82
CA ARG A 361 -11.00 6.82 1.11
C ARG A 361 -10.70 8.27 0.77
N PHE A 362 -9.96 8.91 1.65
CA PHE A 362 -9.46 10.26 1.50
C PHE A 362 -7.94 10.19 1.38
N ARG A 363 -7.38 10.87 0.38
CA ARG A 363 -5.93 11.08 0.23
C ARG A 363 -5.67 12.55 0.00
N LEU A 364 -4.73 13.09 0.76
CA LEU A 364 -4.26 14.45 0.60
C LEU A 364 -2.77 14.41 0.24
N LYS A 365 -2.43 14.95 -0.94
CA LYS A 365 -1.09 14.84 -1.53
C LYS A 365 -0.05 15.80 -0.95
N ASP A 366 -0.48 16.91 -0.37
CA ASP A 366 0.40 17.86 0.31
C ASP A 366 -0.13 18.07 1.73
N SER A 367 0.41 17.27 2.64
CA SER A 367 0.08 17.25 4.06
C SER A 367 1.09 18.01 4.92
N SER A 368 2.06 18.70 4.29
CA SER A 368 3.18 19.33 4.99
C SER A 368 2.73 20.43 5.95
N SER A 369 1.61 21.10 5.64
CA SER A 369 1.00 22.14 6.44
C SER A 369 -0.13 21.65 7.37
N LEU A 370 -0.51 20.37 7.32
CA LEU A 370 -1.63 19.89 8.13
C LEU A 370 -1.29 19.92 9.61
N GLY A 371 -2.18 20.55 10.37
CA GLY A 371 -2.21 20.43 11.81
C GLY A 371 -2.47 18.98 12.27
N PRO A 372 -2.20 18.66 13.54
CA PRO A 372 -2.37 17.32 14.08
C PRO A 372 -3.83 16.84 14.12
N ASP A 373 -4.81 17.73 13.99
CA ASP A 373 -6.24 17.45 14.21
C ASP A 373 -7.12 17.92 13.03
N VAL A 374 -6.73 17.62 11.79
CA VAL A 374 -7.56 17.94 10.63
C VAL A 374 -8.72 16.96 10.55
N GLN A 375 -9.92 17.50 10.71
CA GLN A 375 -11.17 16.76 10.59
C GLN A 375 -11.93 17.20 9.35
N ILE A 376 -12.41 16.23 8.60
CA ILE A 376 -13.36 16.40 7.52
C ILE A 376 -14.68 15.84 8.01
N ALA A 377 -15.60 16.74 8.40
CA ALA A 377 -16.99 16.34 8.54
C ALA A 377 -17.62 16.26 7.14
N LEU A 378 -18.33 15.17 6.91
CA LEU A 378 -18.91 14.79 5.64
C LEU A 378 -20.39 14.47 5.90
N SER A 379 -21.33 15.10 5.19
CA SER A 379 -22.73 14.68 5.25
C SER A 379 -23.27 14.35 3.86
N VAL A 380 -24.18 13.40 3.80
CA VAL A 380 -24.89 13.11 2.55
C VAL A 380 -25.99 14.15 2.35
N ALA A 381 -25.78 15.05 1.40
CA ALA A 381 -26.90 15.81 0.87
C ALA A 381 -27.61 14.94 -0.17
N GLN A 382 -28.77 14.37 0.18
CA GLN A 382 -29.67 13.79 -0.81
C GLN A 382 -30.13 14.93 -1.73
N TRP A 383 -29.61 14.98 -2.95
CA TRP A 383 -30.09 15.93 -3.95
C TRP A 383 -31.39 15.40 -4.58
N PRO A 384 -32.49 16.16 -4.54
CA PRO A 384 -33.83 15.73 -4.96
C PRO A 384 -34.02 15.60 -6.47
#